data_AF-A0A973QWF4-F1
#
_entry.id   AF-A0A973QWF4-F1
#
_cell.length_a   1.000
_cell.length_b   1.000
_cell.length_c   1.000
_cell.angle_alpha   90.00
_cell.angle_beta   90.00
_cell.angle_gamma   90.00
#
_symmetry.space_group_name_H-M   'P 1'
#
loop_
_entity.id
_entity.type
_entity.pdbx_description
1 polymer ?
#
loop_
_entity_poly.entity_id
_entity_poly.type
_entity_poly.pdbx_seq_one_letter_code
_entity_poly.pdbx_strand_id
1 'polypeptide(L)'
;MTAGRSDLVKTDAAGTVRRLQALVAAGWPVLHIAAELGMFPTHVSHLMRMSVTTLRTARRVAAVYDRLWNIDPATHGATPKGTLRARNLAAASGWAPAAAWDDDTIDDPAAHPDWTGHCGTVRGVAAHDQYGIPLCPPCQAAAERRRLRNAAHGLAATRV
;
A
#
# COMPACT_ATOMS: atom_id res chain seq x y z
N MET A 1 21.57 -1.23 -22.48
CA MET A 1 21.11 -2.51 -21.92
C MET A 1 20.00 -3.06 -22.81
N THR A 2 20.30 -4.05 -23.66
CA THR A 2 19.32 -4.72 -24.51
C THR A 2 18.42 -5.59 -23.65
N ALA A 3 17.11 -5.37 -23.74
CA ALA A 3 16.17 -6.12 -22.92
C ALA A 3 16.05 -7.57 -23.37
N GLY A 4 16.16 -8.50 -22.42
CA GLY A 4 15.91 -9.92 -22.67
C GLY A 4 14.42 -10.17 -22.94
N ARG A 5 14.10 -11.25 -23.67
CA ARG A 5 12.73 -11.65 -24.01
C ARG A 5 11.82 -11.80 -22.76
N SER A 6 12.40 -12.06 -21.59
CA SER A 6 11.70 -12.13 -20.29
C SER A 6 11.19 -10.79 -19.78
N ASP A 7 11.77 -9.67 -20.20
CA ASP A 7 11.51 -8.36 -19.61
C ASP A 7 10.14 -7.78 -19.99
N LEU A 8 9.55 -8.27 -21.09
CA LEU A 8 8.24 -7.84 -21.56
C LEU A 8 7.11 -8.78 -21.11
N VAL A 9 7.42 -9.84 -20.38
CA VAL A 9 6.41 -10.74 -19.81
C VAL A 9 5.53 -9.95 -18.85
N LYS A 10 4.21 -10.16 -18.99
CA LYS A 10 3.21 -9.55 -18.10
C LYS A 10 3.20 -10.28 -16.75
N THR A 11 3.08 -9.51 -15.68
CA THR A 11 2.99 -9.98 -14.29
C THR A 11 1.94 -9.16 -13.55
N ASP A 12 1.46 -9.68 -12.43
CA ASP A 12 0.57 -8.92 -11.54
C ASP A 12 1.24 -7.60 -11.09
N ALA A 13 0.46 -6.53 -11.03
CA ALA A 13 0.94 -5.20 -10.71
C ALA A 13 0.85 -4.86 -9.20
N ALA A 14 0.31 -5.73 -8.35
CA ALA A 14 0.07 -5.47 -6.93
C ALA A 14 1.30 -4.88 -6.23
N GLY A 15 2.45 -5.55 -6.30
CA GLY A 15 3.67 -5.02 -5.68
C GLY A 15 4.23 -3.77 -6.34
N THR A 16 3.98 -3.54 -7.64
CA THR A 16 4.33 -2.29 -8.32
C THR A 16 3.47 -1.13 -7.80
N VAL A 17 2.16 -1.35 -7.74
CA VAL A 17 1.17 -0.38 -7.25
C VAL A 17 1.48 -0.01 -5.80
N ARG A 18 1.67 -1.01 -4.93
CA ARG A 18 1.90 -0.83 -3.49
C ARG A 18 3.19 -0.05 -3.21
N ARG A 19 4.30 -0.39 -3.87
CA ARG A 19 5.58 0.34 -3.72
C ARG A 19 5.47 1.80 -4.17
N LEU A 20 4.83 2.06 -5.30
CA LEU A 20 4.60 3.43 -5.77
C LEU A 20 3.74 4.24 -4.79
N GLN A 21 2.63 3.64 -4.32
CA GLN A 21 1.73 4.26 -3.35
C GLN A 21 2.44 4.53 -2.01
N ALA A 22 3.27 3.59 -1.54
CA ALA A 22 4.06 3.73 -0.32
C ALA A 22 5.09 4.87 -0.41
N LEU A 23 5.74 5.07 -1.57
CA LEU A 23 6.61 6.24 -1.78
C LEU A 23 5.83 7.55 -1.67
N VAL A 24 4.63 7.62 -2.24
CA VAL A 24 3.77 8.81 -2.10
C VAL A 24 3.38 9.02 -0.63
N ALA A 25 3.06 7.94 0.09
CA ALA A 25 2.77 7.99 1.53
C ALA A 25 3.97 8.45 2.37
N ALA A 26 5.19 8.07 2.00
CA ALA A 26 6.42 8.58 2.61
C ALA A 26 6.63 10.09 2.34
N GLY A 27 5.99 10.61 1.29
CA GLY A 27 5.97 12.02 0.92
C GLY A 27 6.69 12.32 -0.39
N TRP A 28 7.04 11.31 -1.19
CA TRP A 28 7.63 11.54 -2.51
C TRP A 28 6.57 12.06 -3.49
N PRO A 29 6.72 13.28 -4.06
CA PRO A 29 5.82 13.74 -5.11
C PRO A 29 5.95 12.86 -6.35
N VAL A 30 4.83 12.57 -7.02
CA VAL A 30 4.80 11.72 -8.23
C VAL A 30 5.79 12.19 -9.30
N LEU A 31 6.01 13.50 -9.43
CA LEU A 31 6.99 14.08 -10.34
C LEU A 31 8.43 13.58 -10.07
N HIS A 32 8.82 13.45 -8.79
CA HIS A 32 10.16 12.98 -8.41
C HIS A 32 10.30 11.48 -8.67
N ILE A 33 9.28 10.70 -8.30
CA ILE A 33 9.23 9.25 -8.60
C ILE A 33 9.32 9.02 -10.12
N ALA A 34 8.62 9.84 -10.91
CA ALA A 34 8.64 9.76 -12.37
C ALA A 34 10.00 10.11 -12.97
N ALA A 35 10.70 11.11 -12.41
CA ALA A 35 12.07 11.45 -12.81
C ALA A 35 13.04 10.28 -12.55
N GLU A 36 12.99 9.67 -11.37
CA GLU A 36 13.77 8.48 -10.99
C GLU A 36 13.49 7.27 -11.89
N LEU A 37 12.24 7.13 -12.32
CA LEU A 37 11.84 6.09 -13.26
C LEU A 37 12.14 6.43 -14.71
N GLY A 38 12.49 7.67 -15.06
CA GLY A 38 12.58 8.12 -16.45
C GLY A 38 11.26 7.98 -17.21
N MET A 39 10.15 8.30 -16.56
CA MET A 39 8.78 8.19 -17.09
C MET A 39 8.03 9.50 -16.98
N PHE A 40 6.94 9.65 -17.73
CA PHE A 40 6.02 10.76 -17.52
C PHE A 40 5.23 10.58 -16.21
N PRO A 41 4.98 11.65 -15.43
CA PRO A 41 4.20 11.57 -14.19
C PRO A 41 2.80 10.97 -14.39
N THR A 42 2.16 11.27 -15.51
CA THR A 42 0.85 10.71 -15.89
C THR A 42 0.89 9.20 -16.03
N HIS A 43 1.99 8.64 -16.54
CA HIS A 43 2.19 7.20 -16.65
C HIS A 43 2.40 6.57 -15.26
N VAL A 44 3.16 7.20 -14.36
CA VAL A 44 3.31 6.71 -12.98
C VAL A 44 1.97 6.69 -12.24
N SER A 45 1.16 7.74 -12.37
CA SER A 45 -0.21 7.77 -11.82
C SER A 45 -1.14 6.73 -12.46
N HIS A 46 -0.88 6.33 -13.71
CA HIS A 46 -1.61 5.24 -14.35
C HIS A 46 -1.19 3.88 -13.78
N LEU A 47 0.12 3.63 -13.61
CA LEU A 47 0.65 2.38 -13.06
C LEU A 47 0.04 2.03 -11.70
N MET A 48 -0.19 3.03 -10.82
CA MET A 48 -0.82 2.86 -9.51
C MET A 48 -2.27 2.34 -9.53
N ARG A 49 -2.88 2.14 -10.71
CA ARG A 49 -4.25 1.65 -10.89
C ARG A 49 -4.34 0.43 -11.80
N MET A 50 -3.21 -0.07 -12.29
CA MET A 50 -3.20 -1.23 -13.19
C MET A 50 -3.26 -2.53 -12.40
N SER A 51 -3.88 -3.56 -12.98
CA SER A 51 -3.84 -4.93 -12.45
C SER A 51 -2.66 -5.74 -12.97
N VAL A 52 -2.09 -5.35 -14.11
CA VAL A 52 -0.99 -6.07 -14.77
C VAL A 52 0.03 -5.07 -15.29
N THR A 53 1.32 -5.39 -15.14
CA THR A 53 2.43 -4.60 -15.71
C THR A 53 3.47 -5.52 -16.35
N THR A 54 4.51 -4.96 -16.96
CA THR A 54 5.63 -5.77 -17.46
C THR A 54 6.61 -6.06 -16.34
N LEU A 55 7.27 -7.22 -16.39
CA LEU A 55 8.32 -7.59 -15.43
C LEU A 55 9.44 -6.54 -15.37
N ARG A 56 9.79 -5.92 -16.51
CA ARG A 56 10.74 -4.79 -16.54
C ARG A 56 10.27 -3.62 -15.71
N THR A 57 9.02 -3.20 -15.86
CA THR A 57 8.47 -2.09 -15.09
C THR A 57 8.45 -2.42 -13.60
N ALA A 58 7.99 -3.62 -13.24
CA ALA A 58 7.97 -4.07 -11.85
C ALA A 58 9.37 -4.01 -11.21
N ARG A 59 10.40 -4.55 -11.89
CA ARG A 59 11.79 -4.49 -11.43
C ARG A 59 12.33 -3.08 -11.30
N ARG A 60 12.02 -2.19 -12.24
CA ARG A 60 12.44 -0.77 -12.18
C ARG A 60 11.82 -0.05 -10.99
N VAL A 61 10.53 -0.29 -10.74
CA VAL A 61 9.81 0.28 -9.61
C VAL A 61 10.36 -0.27 -8.29
N ALA A 62 10.59 -1.57 -8.18
CA ALA A 62 11.23 -2.17 -7.01
C ALA A 62 12.59 -1.53 -6.72
N ALA A 63 13.46 -1.42 -7.73
CA ALA A 63 14.76 -0.80 -7.57
C ALA A 63 14.70 0.68 -7.17
N VAL A 64 13.71 1.46 -7.65
CA VAL A 64 13.50 2.85 -7.20
C VAL A 64 12.98 2.87 -5.76
N TYR A 65 12.05 1.99 -5.42
CA TYR A 65 11.51 1.87 -4.08
C TYR A 65 12.61 1.58 -3.05
N ASP A 66 13.45 0.57 -3.31
CA ASP A 66 14.54 0.16 -2.41
C ASP A 66 15.51 1.30 -2.09
N ARG A 67 15.71 2.22 -3.03
CA ARG A 67 16.57 3.40 -2.84
C ARG A 67 15.90 4.51 -2.05
N LEU A 68 14.58 4.67 -2.15
CA LEU A 68 13.89 5.89 -1.70
C LEU A 68 12.98 5.70 -0.48
N TRP A 69 12.58 4.46 -0.15
CA TRP A 69 11.51 4.20 0.82
C TRP A 69 11.77 4.78 2.22
N ASN A 70 13.04 4.88 2.62
CA ASN A 70 13.45 5.44 3.91
C ASN A 70 14.33 6.71 3.77
N ILE A 71 14.23 7.41 2.63
CA ILE A 71 14.99 8.63 2.37
C ILE A 71 14.06 9.83 2.45
N ASP A 72 14.53 10.91 3.10
CA ASP A 72 13.80 12.19 3.14
C ASP A 72 13.75 12.82 1.73
N PRO A 73 12.55 13.00 1.13
CA PRO A 73 12.40 13.62 -0.18
C PRO A 73 13.05 15.01 -0.30
N ALA A 74 13.18 15.75 0.81
CA ALA A 74 13.79 17.08 0.80
C ALA A 74 15.27 17.03 0.37
N THR A 75 15.97 15.94 0.67
CA THR A 75 17.37 15.75 0.26
C THR A 75 17.54 15.54 -1.26
N HIS A 76 16.43 15.26 -1.95
CA HIS A 76 16.35 15.13 -3.42
C HIS A 76 15.57 16.27 -4.07
N GLY A 77 15.45 17.41 -3.40
CA GLY A 77 14.86 18.63 -3.97
C GLY A 77 13.33 18.70 -3.89
N ALA A 78 12.66 17.78 -3.19
CA ALA A 78 11.23 17.90 -2.97
C ALA A 78 10.93 19.08 -2.03
N THR A 79 10.07 19.99 -2.48
CA THR A 79 9.64 21.12 -1.65
C THR A 79 8.75 20.63 -0.50
N PRO A 80 8.74 21.32 0.67
CA PRO A 80 7.83 20.99 1.77
C PRO A 80 6.36 20.92 1.34
N LYS A 81 5.94 21.84 0.46
CA LYS A 81 4.57 21.87 -0.11
C LYS A 81 4.29 20.64 -0.99
N GLY A 82 5.27 20.19 -1.77
CA GLY A 82 5.17 18.98 -2.58
C GLY A 82 5.04 17.73 -1.72
N THR A 83 5.88 17.61 -0.70
CA THR A 83 5.87 16.50 0.26
C THR A 83 4.53 16.41 1.01
N LEU A 84 4.02 17.54 1.49
CA LEU A 84 2.72 17.60 2.15
C LEU A 84 1.58 17.17 1.22
N ARG A 85 1.59 17.62 -0.03
CA ARG A 85 0.58 17.21 -1.02
C ARG A 85 0.61 15.71 -1.32
N ALA A 86 1.80 15.12 -1.42
CA ALA A 86 1.96 13.68 -1.60
C ALA A 86 1.35 12.91 -0.43
N ARG A 87 1.70 13.28 0.81
CA ARG A 87 1.14 12.66 2.02
C ARG A 87 -0.38 12.80 2.11
N ASN A 88 -0.91 13.98 1.81
CA ASN A 88 -2.36 14.22 1.82
C ASN A 88 -3.07 13.39 0.74
N LEU A 89 -2.49 13.26 -0.44
CA LEU A 89 -3.02 12.40 -1.49
C LEU A 89 -3.06 10.93 -1.05
N ALA A 90 -1.97 10.43 -0.46
CA ALA A 90 -1.91 9.06 0.04
C ALA A 90 -2.96 8.82 1.14
N ALA A 91 -3.07 9.73 2.11
CA ALA A 91 -4.06 9.65 3.18
C ALA A 91 -5.50 9.65 2.62
N ALA A 92 -5.83 10.59 1.72
CA ALA A 92 -7.15 10.68 1.09
C ALA A 92 -7.48 9.44 0.24
N SER A 93 -6.46 8.77 -0.31
CA SER A 93 -6.62 7.58 -1.14
C SER A 93 -6.51 6.26 -0.36
N GLY A 94 -6.28 6.32 0.97
CA GLY A 94 -6.08 5.13 1.80
C GLY A 94 -4.83 4.33 1.45
N TRP A 95 -3.79 4.98 0.92
CA TRP A 95 -2.55 4.33 0.51
C TRP A 95 -1.66 4.03 1.71
N ALA A 96 -1.37 2.75 1.91
CA ALA A 96 -0.58 2.29 3.04
C ALA A 96 0.90 2.71 2.93
N PRO A 97 1.54 3.10 4.05
CA PRO A 97 2.97 3.37 4.08
C PRO A 97 3.77 2.08 3.88
N ALA A 98 5.07 2.22 3.58
CA ALA A 98 6.01 1.11 3.42
C ALA A 98 5.97 0.13 4.61
N ALA A 99 6.04 0.65 5.84
CA ALA A 99 6.06 -0.15 7.07
C ALA A 99 4.79 -0.98 7.34
N ALA A 100 3.69 -0.72 6.62
CA ALA A 100 2.47 -1.51 6.73
C ALA A 100 2.48 -2.73 5.78
N TRP A 101 3.45 -2.82 4.87
CA TRP A 101 3.61 -3.97 4.00
C TRP A 101 4.72 -4.87 4.53
N ASP A 102 4.46 -6.18 4.48
CA ASP A 102 5.48 -7.20 4.70
C ASP A 102 6.27 -7.39 3.40
N ASP A 103 7.59 -7.23 3.47
CA ASP A 103 8.49 -7.30 2.32
C ASP A 103 8.43 -8.65 1.58
N ASP A 104 8.09 -9.73 2.27
CA ASP A 104 7.97 -11.07 1.68
C ASP A 104 6.63 -11.27 0.94
N THR A 105 5.60 -10.48 1.27
CA THR A 105 4.24 -10.67 0.71
C THR A 105 3.74 -9.47 -0.10
N ILE A 106 4.50 -8.38 -0.18
CA ILE A 106 4.11 -7.16 -0.91
C ILE A 106 3.80 -7.39 -2.39
N ASP A 107 4.28 -8.46 -3.01
CA ASP A 107 3.98 -8.84 -4.39
C ASP A 107 2.77 -9.78 -4.53
N ASP A 108 2.30 -10.41 -3.45
CA ASP A 108 1.13 -11.30 -3.47
C ASP A 108 -0.17 -10.48 -3.60
N PRO A 109 -0.97 -10.66 -4.67
CA PRO A 109 -2.23 -9.94 -4.85
C PRO A 109 -3.22 -10.11 -3.71
N ALA A 110 -3.17 -11.24 -2.98
CA ALA A 110 -4.01 -11.52 -1.83
C ALA A 110 -3.51 -10.89 -0.52
N ALA A 111 -2.29 -10.35 -0.49
CA ALA A 111 -1.75 -9.70 0.71
C ALA A 111 -2.50 -8.42 1.06
N HIS A 112 -2.56 -8.13 2.36
CA HIS A 112 -3.18 -6.94 2.92
C HIS A 112 -2.17 -6.18 3.78
N PRO A 113 -2.20 -4.84 3.79
CA PRO A 113 -1.31 -4.07 4.64
C PRO A 113 -1.76 -4.21 6.10
N ASP A 114 -0.79 -4.37 7.01
CA ASP A 114 -1.00 -4.30 8.44
C ASP A 114 -0.72 -2.88 8.95
N TRP A 115 -1.81 -2.12 9.12
CA TRP A 115 -1.75 -0.74 9.59
C TRP A 115 -1.44 -0.62 11.09
N THR A 116 -1.59 -1.71 11.85
CA THR A 116 -1.65 -1.65 13.32
C THR A 116 -0.69 -2.63 14.00
N GLY A 117 0.02 -3.47 13.25
CA GLY A 117 0.78 -4.62 13.73
C GLY A 117 -0.09 -5.79 14.23
N HIS A 118 -1.42 -5.64 14.14
CA HIS A 118 -2.41 -6.57 14.69
C HIS A 118 -3.65 -6.68 13.80
N CYS A 119 -3.56 -6.27 12.53
CA CYS A 119 -4.70 -6.34 11.61
C CYS A 119 -5.25 -7.78 11.50
N GLY A 120 -6.58 -7.91 11.39
CA GLY A 120 -7.25 -9.22 11.42
C GLY A 120 -7.61 -9.75 12.81
N THR A 121 -7.24 -9.04 13.88
CA THR A 121 -7.58 -9.38 15.27
C THR A 121 -8.55 -8.36 15.89
N VAL A 122 -9.13 -8.67 17.05
CA VAL A 122 -9.95 -7.71 17.82
C VAL A 122 -9.10 -6.50 18.25
N ARG A 123 -7.82 -6.71 18.57
CA ARG A 123 -6.88 -5.63 18.90
C ARG A 123 -6.66 -4.70 17.71
N GLY A 124 -6.50 -5.25 16.50
CA GLY A 124 -6.39 -4.45 15.27
C GLY A 124 -7.65 -3.61 15.03
N VAL A 125 -8.84 -4.20 15.21
CA VAL A 125 -10.11 -3.44 15.08
C VAL A 125 -10.15 -2.24 16.03
N ALA A 126 -9.77 -2.44 17.30
CA ALA A 126 -9.73 -1.34 18.27
C ALA A 126 -8.66 -0.29 17.92
N ALA A 127 -7.49 -0.70 17.43
CA ALA A 127 -6.43 0.21 17.03
C ALA A 127 -6.83 1.09 15.84
N HIS A 128 -7.56 0.55 14.86
CA HIS A 128 -8.11 1.33 13.75
C HIS A 128 -9.02 2.47 14.23
N ASP A 129 -9.93 2.18 15.17
CA ASP A 129 -10.82 3.18 15.77
C ASP A 129 -10.03 4.23 16.55
N GLN A 130 -9.13 3.79 17.43
CA GLN A 130 -8.29 4.66 18.26
C GLN A 130 -7.46 5.66 17.45
N TYR A 131 -6.92 5.23 16.30
CA TYR A 131 -6.07 6.06 15.45
C TYR A 131 -6.82 6.72 14.28
N GLY A 132 -8.13 6.53 14.17
CA GLY A 132 -8.94 7.08 13.06
C GLY A 132 -8.55 6.53 11.68
N ILE A 133 -8.01 5.31 11.62
CA ILE A 133 -7.61 4.63 10.38
C ILE A 133 -8.82 3.83 9.86
N PRO A 134 -9.26 4.01 8.60
CA PRO A 134 -10.34 3.21 8.03
C PRO A 134 -10.09 1.71 8.19
N LEU A 135 -11.11 0.94 8.60
CA LEU A 135 -10.97 -0.50 8.83
C LEU A 135 -10.55 -1.22 7.55
N CYS A 136 -9.39 -1.87 7.59
CA CYS A 136 -8.91 -2.72 6.50
C CYS A 136 -9.73 -4.03 6.39
N PRO A 137 -9.73 -4.71 5.23
CA PRO A 137 -10.52 -5.93 5.02
C PRO A 137 -10.29 -7.03 6.07
N PRO A 138 -9.05 -7.33 6.52
CA PRO A 138 -8.83 -8.27 7.62
C PRO A 138 -9.55 -7.87 8.91
N CYS A 139 -9.51 -6.59 9.28
CA CYS A 139 -10.19 -6.06 10.48
C CYS A 139 -11.71 -6.02 10.31
N GLN A 140 -12.23 -5.73 9.13
CA GLN A 140 -13.67 -5.85 8.83
C GLN A 140 -14.15 -7.28 9.06
N ALA A 141 -13.43 -8.27 8.52
CA ALA A 141 -13.74 -9.68 8.72
C ALA A 141 -13.65 -10.10 10.19
N ALA A 142 -12.67 -9.57 10.95
CA ALA A 142 -12.54 -9.82 12.37
C ALA A 142 -13.71 -9.27 13.19
N ALA A 143 -14.14 -8.03 12.89
CA ALA A 143 -15.31 -7.41 13.51
C ALA A 143 -16.58 -8.22 13.23
N GLU A 144 -16.76 -8.68 11.99
CA GLU A 144 -17.92 -9.49 11.62
C GLU A 144 -17.92 -10.85 12.33
N ARG A 145 -16.77 -11.55 12.39
CA ARG A 145 -16.66 -12.79 13.17
C ARG A 145 -17.03 -12.60 14.64
N ARG A 146 -16.63 -11.49 15.25
CA ARG A 146 -17.00 -11.15 16.64
C ARG A 146 -18.50 -10.90 16.76
N ARG A 147 -19.10 -10.15 15.83
CA ARG A 147 -20.55 -9.88 15.80
C ARG A 147 -21.35 -11.17 15.74
N LEU A 148 -21.01 -12.07 14.81
CA LEU A 148 -21.68 -13.36 14.65
C LEU A 148 -21.55 -14.24 15.91
N ARG A 149 -20.35 -14.28 16.52
CA ARG A 149 -20.12 -15.00 17.78
C ARG A 149 -21.00 -14.47 18.92
N ASN A 150 -21.07 -13.15 19.09
CA ASN A 150 -21.89 -12.53 20.12
C ASN A 150 -23.38 -12.82 19.92
N ALA A 151 -23.87 -12.79 18.67
CA ALA A 151 -25.24 -13.13 18.35
C ALA A 151 -25.56 -14.60 18.70
N ALA A 152 -24.66 -15.53 18.37
CA ALA A 152 -24.82 -16.94 18.71
C ALA A 152 -24.86 -17.17 20.24
N HIS A 153 -23.99 -16.50 21.01
CA HIS A 153 -24.02 -16.58 22.47
C HIS A 153 -25.29 -15.97 23.07
N GLY A 154 -25.77 -14.84 22.54
CA GLY A 154 -27.03 -14.23 22.98
C GLY A 154 -28.23 -15.15 22.75
N LEU A 155 -28.33 -15.77 21.56
CA LEU A 155 -29.38 -16.73 21.24
C LEU A 155 -29.34 -17.98 22.12
N ALA A 156 -28.15 -18.45 22.51
CA ALA A 156 -28.00 -19.56 23.45
C ALA A 156 -28.44 -19.19 24.88
N ALA A 157 -28.14 -17.96 25.33
CA ALA A 157 -28.52 -17.48 26.66
C ALA A 157 -30.04 -17.21 26.82
N THR A 158 -30.77 -16.93 25.73
CA THR A 158 -32.24 -16.71 25.76
C THR A 158 -33.05 -18.01 25.67
N ARG A 159 -32.41 -19.17 25.41
CA ARG A 159 -33.07 -20.49 25.27
C ARG A 159 -33.08 -21.32 26.56
N VAL A 160 -32.61 -20.77 27.68
CA VAL A 160 -32.62 -21.35 29.03
C VAL A 160 -33.65 -20.61 29.87
#